data_AF-A0A7S0RZB2-F1
#
_entry.id   AF-A0A7S0RZB2-F1
#
_cell.length_a   1.000
_cell.length_b   1.000
_cell.length_c   1.000
_cell.angle_alpha   90.00
_cell.angle_beta   90.00
_cell.angle_gamma   90.00
#
_symmetry.space_group_name_H-M   'P 1'
#
loop_
_entity.id
_entity.type
_entity.pdbx_description
1 polymer ?
#
loop_
_entity_poly.entity_id
_entity_poly.type
_entity_poly.pdbx_seq_one_letter_code
_entity_poly.pdbx_strand_id
1 'polypeptide(L)'
;CQCTDGYHGVFCGSPPECGGVVDADGVCCEGRLDAAGACCAGANARLDGNALCCPTGDVDVCGVCGGSALTVDVAGRCCATILDGQGLCCDSGAIDECAVCDGDGSTCAKLVEVVLVVEDTNGLSQEGEAYTAFIAAFTRQMATLLGVQPDRILVQEMAVMRRRSLLQLGDVDMAFMLNPTAGGGAQSDAPTSGVQLSERELTTILEGATAAAIAAGQAFAIQSVQAVTSTGVCGNQQCEVGERCPEEDLRAVSACCPQDCAFTLKTCPTAPGSPPGASCSGRGQCLVSSGECDCFEGYAGEDCSQC
;
A
#
# COMPACT_ATOMS: atom_id res chain seq x y z
N CYS A 1 16.69 -21.12 33.20
CA CYS A 1 17.13 -21.48 34.57
C CYS A 1 15.96 -22.13 35.30
N GLN A 2 16.17 -23.18 36.10
CA GLN A 2 15.16 -23.61 37.08
C GLN A 2 15.42 -22.86 38.37
N CYS A 3 14.44 -22.07 38.80
CA CYS A 3 14.53 -21.36 40.07
C CYS A 3 14.33 -22.34 41.22
N THR A 4 15.17 -22.26 42.25
CA THR A 4 15.09 -23.11 43.45
C THR A 4 14.23 -22.44 44.51
N ASP A 5 13.73 -23.23 45.46
CA ASP A 5 13.05 -22.72 46.67
C ASP A 5 11.84 -21.80 46.41
N GLY A 6 11.14 -22.03 45.30
CA GLY A 6 9.94 -21.28 44.92
C GLY A 6 10.21 -19.86 44.40
N TYR A 7 11.48 -19.49 44.21
CA TYR A 7 11.81 -18.26 43.51
C TYR A 7 11.31 -18.30 42.06
N HIS A 8 11.09 -17.14 41.47
CA HIS A 8 10.61 -17.01 40.10
C HIS A 8 11.17 -15.75 39.42
N GLY A 9 10.72 -15.50 38.19
CA GLY A 9 11.23 -14.44 37.33
C GLY A 9 12.39 -14.91 36.44
N VAL A 10 12.75 -14.07 35.46
CA VAL A 10 13.77 -14.37 34.43
C VAL A 10 15.12 -14.75 35.06
N PHE A 11 15.48 -14.05 36.15
CA PHE A 11 16.74 -14.25 36.86
C PHE A 11 16.59 -15.00 38.20
N CYS A 12 15.43 -15.59 38.48
CA CYS A 12 15.15 -16.27 39.76
C CYS A 12 15.40 -15.40 41.00
N GLY A 13 15.21 -14.09 40.88
CA GLY A 13 15.44 -13.11 41.97
C GLY A 13 14.21 -12.83 42.83
N SER A 14 13.02 -13.22 42.37
CA SER A 14 11.77 -12.94 43.09
C SER A 14 11.41 -14.07 44.05
N PRO A 15 11.24 -13.81 45.37
CA PRO A 15 10.85 -14.82 46.34
C PRO A 15 9.36 -15.19 46.19
N PRO A 16 8.92 -16.34 46.71
CA PRO A 16 7.54 -16.84 46.55
C PRO A 16 6.45 -15.87 47.01
N GLU A 17 6.71 -15.07 48.04
CA GLU A 17 5.80 -14.07 48.59
C GLU A 17 5.64 -12.81 47.71
N CYS A 18 6.54 -12.62 46.74
CA CYS A 18 6.46 -11.48 45.84
C CYS A 18 5.62 -11.84 44.62
N GLY A 19 4.52 -11.12 44.37
CA GLY A 19 3.70 -11.31 43.17
C GLY A 19 4.32 -10.80 41.87
N GLY A 20 5.60 -10.42 41.87
CA GLY A 20 6.27 -9.78 40.73
C GLY A 20 7.80 -9.82 40.82
N VAL A 21 8.45 -8.67 40.76
CA VAL A 21 9.92 -8.52 40.75
C VAL A 21 10.39 -7.77 41.99
N VAL A 22 11.54 -8.14 42.54
CA VAL A 22 12.11 -7.42 43.70
C VAL A 22 13.01 -6.31 43.20
N ASP A 23 12.77 -5.08 43.67
CA ASP A 23 13.58 -3.92 43.33
C ASP A 23 14.98 -3.96 43.97
N ALA A 24 15.83 -2.98 43.63
CA ALA A 24 17.20 -2.92 44.13
C ALA A 24 17.30 -2.80 45.67
N ASP A 25 16.23 -2.33 46.34
CA ASP A 25 16.15 -2.15 47.79
C ASP A 25 15.57 -3.38 48.51
N GLY A 26 15.19 -4.43 47.77
CA GLY A 26 14.60 -5.65 48.33
C GLY A 26 13.09 -5.57 48.52
N VAL A 27 12.43 -4.56 47.96
CA VAL A 27 10.97 -4.38 48.05
C VAL A 27 10.30 -5.09 46.88
N CYS A 28 9.23 -5.84 47.17
CA CYS A 28 8.46 -6.48 46.12
C CYS A 28 7.67 -5.45 45.30
N CYS A 29 7.94 -5.44 44.00
CA CYS A 29 7.20 -4.75 42.98
C CYS A 29 6.26 -5.72 42.28
N GLU A 30 4.94 -5.52 42.40
CA GLU A 30 3.95 -6.31 41.64
C GLU A 30 3.98 -5.98 40.12
N GLY A 31 4.70 -4.94 39.72
CA GLY A 31 4.82 -4.44 38.34
C GLY A 31 6.14 -4.82 37.66
N ARG A 32 6.71 -3.86 36.92
CA ARG A 32 8.02 -3.98 36.26
C ARG A 32 9.00 -3.00 36.91
N LEU A 33 10.29 -3.32 36.83
CA LEU A 33 11.36 -2.40 37.22
C LEU A 33 11.83 -1.61 36.01
N ASP A 34 12.13 -0.33 36.21
CA ASP A 34 12.85 0.47 35.20
C ASP A 34 14.34 0.08 35.12
N ALA A 35 15.06 0.73 34.20
CA ALA A 35 16.51 0.56 34.02
C ALA A 35 17.33 0.82 35.30
N ALA A 36 16.83 1.64 36.24
CA ALA A 36 17.46 1.90 37.52
C ALA A 36 17.12 0.85 38.59
N GLY A 37 16.26 -0.11 38.26
CA GLY A 37 15.77 -1.13 39.19
C GLY A 37 14.64 -0.65 40.09
N ALA A 38 14.02 0.50 39.81
CA ALA A 38 12.91 1.05 40.59
C ALA A 38 11.55 0.54 40.09
N CYS A 39 10.62 0.28 41.02
CA CYS A 39 9.30 -0.23 40.68
C CYS A 39 8.43 0.81 39.97
N CYS A 40 7.87 0.45 38.81
CA CYS A 40 6.91 1.29 38.11
C CYS A 40 5.57 1.34 38.83
N ALA A 41 5.17 2.55 39.23
CA ALA A 41 3.90 2.78 39.92
C ALA A 41 2.72 2.69 38.95
N GLY A 42 1.70 1.91 39.33
CA GLY A 42 0.42 1.81 38.61
C GLY A 42 0.13 0.41 38.07
N ALA A 43 -1.12 -0.03 38.15
CA ALA A 43 -1.53 -1.38 37.76
C ALA A 43 -1.32 -1.68 36.26
N ASN A 44 -1.28 -0.65 35.42
CA ASN A 44 -1.07 -0.76 33.97
C ASN A 44 0.34 -0.33 33.54
N ALA A 45 1.23 -0.03 34.49
CA ALA A 45 2.52 0.54 34.15
C ALA A 45 3.32 -0.39 33.23
N ARG A 46 3.85 0.18 32.14
CA ARG A 46 4.72 -0.52 31.18
C ARG A 46 6.09 0.13 31.18
N LEU A 47 7.06 -0.56 30.59
CA LEU A 47 8.33 0.04 30.24
C LEU A 47 8.23 0.61 28.83
N ASP A 48 8.76 1.81 28.66
CA ASP A 48 8.99 2.39 27.34
C ASP A 48 10.25 1.77 26.69
N GLY A 49 10.63 2.25 25.51
CA GLY A 49 11.75 1.72 24.72
C GLY A 49 13.11 1.80 25.41
N ASN A 50 13.27 2.74 26.35
CA ASN A 50 14.50 2.95 27.13
C ASN A 50 14.40 2.36 28.54
N ALA A 51 13.48 1.40 28.73
CA ALA A 51 13.18 0.80 30.02
C ALA A 51 12.81 1.84 31.11
N LEU A 52 12.18 2.96 30.75
CA LEU A 52 11.61 3.90 31.72
C LEU A 52 10.15 3.57 32.02
N CYS A 53 9.70 3.85 33.24
CA CYS A 53 8.32 3.63 33.62
C CYS A 53 7.36 4.53 32.85
N CYS A 54 6.37 3.91 32.21
CA CYS A 54 5.21 4.53 31.60
C CYS A 54 3.96 4.24 32.46
N PRO A 55 3.56 5.16 33.38
CA PRO A 55 2.51 4.87 34.38
C PRO A 55 1.13 4.63 33.77
N THR A 56 0.85 5.23 32.61
CA THR A 56 -0.41 5.04 31.89
C THR A 56 -0.48 3.66 31.22
N GLY A 57 0.68 3.10 30.89
CA GLY A 57 0.80 1.87 30.10
C GLY A 57 0.68 2.10 28.59
N ASP A 58 0.50 3.34 28.15
CA ASP A 58 0.33 3.70 26.75
C ASP A 58 1.71 3.94 26.13
N VAL A 59 2.31 2.91 25.54
CA VAL A 59 3.57 3.00 24.83
C VAL A 59 3.27 2.83 23.35
N ASP A 60 3.72 3.79 22.52
CA ASP A 60 3.48 3.75 21.08
C ASP A 60 4.38 2.73 20.36
N VAL A 61 4.23 2.59 19.04
CA VAL A 61 4.99 1.59 18.26
C VAL A 61 6.50 1.84 18.25
N CYS A 62 6.94 3.02 18.70
CA CYS A 62 8.34 3.39 18.81
C CYS A 62 8.87 3.30 20.23
N GLY A 63 8.08 2.76 21.15
CA GLY A 63 8.52 2.66 22.53
C GLY A 63 8.43 3.99 23.27
N VAL A 64 7.65 4.98 22.81
CA VAL A 64 7.52 6.26 23.52
C VAL A 64 6.28 6.24 24.42
N CYS A 65 6.47 6.48 25.73
CA CYS A 65 5.36 6.61 26.67
C CYS A 65 4.50 7.84 26.33
N GLY A 66 3.19 7.64 26.15
CA GLY A 66 2.25 8.65 25.70
C GLY A 66 2.54 9.17 24.29
N GLY A 67 3.34 8.43 23.51
CA GLY A 67 3.67 8.77 22.14
C GLY A 67 2.49 8.63 21.20
N SER A 68 2.61 9.23 20.02
CA SER A 68 1.56 9.24 19.00
C SER A 68 1.91 8.43 17.76
N ALA A 69 3.05 7.72 17.75
CA ALA A 69 3.45 6.95 16.58
C ALA A 69 2.50 5.77 16.37
N LEU A 70 1.99 5.66 15.15
CA LEU A 70 1.10 4.59 14.71
C LEU A 70 1.85 3.53 13.91
N THR A 71 2.96 3.92 13.28
CA THR A 71 3.77 3.05 12.43
C THR A 71 5.22 3.53 12.39
N VAL A 72 6.07 2.71 11.78
CA VAL A 72 7.50 2.96 11.56
C VAL A 72 7.75 2.87 10.06
N ASP A 73 8.44 3.86 9.50
CA ASP A 73 8.76 3.88 8.09
C ASP A 73 9.96 2.98 7.73
N VAL A 74 10.23 2.84 6.43
CA VAL A 74 11.34 2.01 5.92
C VAL A 74 12.73 2.47 6.39
N ALA A 75 12.87 3.71 6.86
CA ALA A 75 14.09 4.27 7.42
C ALA A 75 14.15 4.17 8.96
N GLY A 76 13.15 3.55 9.60
CA GLY A 76 13.07 3.43 11.06
C GLY A 76 12.53 4.68 11.76
N ARG A 77 11.96 5.64 11.03
CA ARG A 77 11.34 6.83 11.63
C ARG A 77 9.92 6.51 12.10
N CYS A 78 9.58 7.03 13.27
CA CYS A 78 8.26 6.96 13.87
C CYS A 78 7.28 7.91 13.18
N CYS A 79 6.16 7.38 12.69
CA CYS A 79 5.13 8.16 12.03
C CYS A 79 3.87 8.23 12.89
N ALA A 80 3.37 9.43 13.13
CA ALA A 80 2.06 9.65 13.76
C ALA A 80 0.89 9.58 12.75
N THR A 81 1.21 9.40 11.47
CA THR A 81 0.29 9.46 10.34
C THR A 81 0.39 8.17 9.51
N ILE A 82 0.18 8.28 8.19
CA ILE A 82 0.19 7.18 7.22
C ILE A 82 1.55 7.07 6.52
N LEU A 83 1.85 5.89 5.97
CA LEU A 83 2.98 5.69 5.06
C LEU A 83 2.55 5.91 3.61
N ASP A 84 3.43 6.48 2.80
CA ASP A 84 3.23 6.55 1.35
C ASP A 84 3.58 5.23 0.65
N GLY A 85 3.47 5.24 -0.68
CA GLY A 85 3.78 4.12 -1.55
C GLY A 85 5.22 3.64 -1.41
N GLN A 86 6.18 4.52 -1.10
CA GLN A 86 7.59 4.19 -0.80
C GLN A 86 7.76 3.58 0.60
N GLY A 87 6.81 3.80 1.49
CA GLY A 87 6.81 3.33 2.86
C GLY A 87 7.46 4.33 3.81
N LEU A 88 7.49 5.61 3.42
CA LEU A 88 7.99 6.75 4.19
C LEU A 88 6.84 7.44 4.93
N CYS A 89 7.14 8.06 6.09
CA CYS A 89 6.13 8.83 6.81
C CYS A 89 5.58 9.98 5.95
N CYS A 90 4.27 10.02 5.76
CA CYS A 90 3.60 11.16 5.18
C CYS A 90 3.10 12.11 6.29
N ASP A 91 3.92 13.09 6.68
CA ASP A 91 3.68 13.95 7.84
C ASP A 91 2.35 14.75 7.74
N SER A 92 1.90 15.09 6.53
CA SER A 92 0.61 15.75 6.29
C SER A 92 -0.59 14.84 6.54
N GLY A 93 -0.38 13.52 6.51
CA GLY A 93 -1.43 12.51 6.51
C GLY A 93 -2.22 12.42 5.20
N ALA A 94 -1.81 13.12 4.14
CA ALA A 94 -2.47 13.16 2.85
C ALA A 94 -1.68 12.37 1.81
N ILE A 95 -2.23 11.23 1.39
CA ILE A 95 -1.77 10.49 0.21
C ILE A 95 -2.81 10.66 -0.91
N ASP A 96 -2.34 10.77 -2.15
CA ASP A 96 -3.22 10.77 -3.31
C ASP A 96 -3.64 9.33 -3.70
N GLU A 97 -4.43 9.20 -4.76
CA GLU A 97 -4.86 7.88 -5.24
C GLU A 97 -3.72 7.04 -5.86
N CYS A 98 -2.56 7.64 -6.13
CA CYS A 98 -1.34 6.95 -6.53
C CYS A 98 -0.53 6.45 -5.32
N ALA A 99 -1.01 6.72 -4.09
CA ALA A 99 -0.33 6.50 -2.82
C ALA A 99 0.91 7.38 -2.60
N VAL A 100 1.03 8.51 -3.29
CA VAL A 100 2.13 9.46 -3.13
C VAL A 100 1.79 10.49 -2.05
N CYS A 101 2.70 10.72 -1.10
CA CYS A 101 2.51 11.74 -0.07
C CYS A 101 2.43 13.14 -0.69
N ASP A 102 1.39 13.90 -0.31
CA ASP A 102 1.10 15.23 -0.85
C ASP A 102 1.04 15.26 -2.39
N GLY A 103 0.71 14.13 -3.01
CA GLY A 103 0.58 13.99 -4.45
C GLY A 103 -0.72 14.59 -4.99
N ASP A 104 -0.79 14.70 -6.32
CA ASP A 104 -1.92 15.24 -7.07
C ASP A 104 -2.62 14.20 -7.97
N GLY A 105 -2.23 12.93 -7.86
CA GLY A 105 -2.81 11.83 -8.63
C GLY A 105 -2.25 11.68 -10.04
N SER A 106 -1.19 12.42 -10.39
CA SER A 106 -0.69 12.54 -11.77
C SER A 106 0.45 11.61 -12.14
N THR A 107 1.02 10.90 -11.18
CA THR A 107 2.17 10.04 -11.41
C THR A 107 1.73 8.65 -11.90
N CYS A 108 0.54 8.20 -11.51
CA CYS A 108 0.02 6.87 -11.79
C CYS A 108 -0.98 6.87 -12.94
N ALA A 109 -1.09 5.73 -13.61
CA ALA A 109 -2.05 5.53 -14.66
C ALA A 109 -3.45 5.24 -14.12
N LYS A 110 -4.47 5.47 -14.96
CA LYS A 110 -5.84 5.02 -14.70
C LYS A 110 -6.15 3.80 -15.56
N LEU A 111 -6.43 2.66 -14.94
CA LEU A 111 -7.00 1.49 -15.60
C LEU A 111 -8.51 1.68 -15.70
N VAL A 112 -9.03 1.60 -16.92
CA VAL A 112 -10.43 1.82 -17.23
C VAL A 112 -11.01 0.58 -17.88
N GLU A 113 -12.09 0.08 -17.28
CA GLU A 113 -12.87 -1.04 -17.80
C GLU A 113 -14.23 -0.52 -18.29
N VAL A 114 -14.54 -0.78 -19.55
CA VAL A 114 -15.77 -0.33 -20.21
C VAL A 114 -16.40 -1.45 -21.02
N VAL A 115 -17.72 -1.40 -21.12
CA VAL A 115 -18.47 -2.18 -22.10
C VAL A 115 -18.81 -1.28 -23.26
N LEU A 116 -18.46 -1.72 -24.46
CA LEU A 116 -18.72 -1.01 -25.70
C LEU A 116 -19.80 -1.74 -26.49
N VAL A 117 -20.64 -1.00 -27.20
CA VAL A 117 -21.49 -1.53 -28.26
C VAL A 117 -20.84 -1.21 -29.60
N VAL A 118 -20.68 -2.25 -30.43
CA VAL A 118 -20.04 -2.16 -31.75
C VAL A 118 -21.01 -2.68 -32.82
N GLU A 119 -21.11 -1.96 -33.95
CA GLU A 119 -22.05 -2.29 -35.03
C GLU A 119 -21.70 -3.59 -35.78
N ASP A 120 -20.40 -3.83 -36.01
CA ASP A 120 -19.90 -5.04 -36.65
C ASP A 120 -18.76 -5.66 -35.83
N THR A 121 -19.02 -6.83 -35.27
CA THR A 121 -18.02 -7.60 -34.52
C THR A 121 -17.31 -8.66 -35.37
N ASN A 122 -17.62 -8.76 -36.66
CA ASN A 122 -16.94 -9.70 -37.55
C ASN A 122 -15.47 -9.30 -37.73
N GLY A 123 -14.57 -10.27 -37.56
CA GLY A 123 -13.14 -10.03 -37.69
C GLY A 123 -12.49 -9.30 -36.51
N LEU A 124 -13.24 -8.94 -35.46
CA LEU A 124 -12.70 -8.48 -34.17
C LEU A 124 -12.16 -9.66 -33.32
N SER A 125 -11.56 -10.67 -33.94
CA SER A 125 -10.66 -11.59 -33.23
C SER A 125 -9.36 -10.87 -32.93
N GLN A 126 -8.66 -11.19 -31.84
CA GLN A 126 -7.45 -10.50 -31.33
C GLN A 126 -6.25 -10.42 -32.32
N GLU A 127 -6.43 -10.88 -33.56
CA GLU A 127 -5.44 -10.87 -34.63
C GLU A 127 -6.15 -10.51 -35.94
N GLY A 128 -5.64 -9.48 -36.65
CA GLY A 128 -6.12 -9.10 -37.97
C GLY A 128 -6.17 -7.59 -38.24
N GLU A 129 -6.45 -7.25 -39.50
CA GLU A 129 -6.56 -5.85 -39.96
C GLU A 129 -7.76 -5.13 -39.32
N ALA A 130 -8.89 -5.83 -39.15
CA ALA A 130 -10.08 -5.29 -38.50
C ALA A 130 -9.83 -4.94 -37.02
N TYR A 131 -9.18 -5.83 -36.27
CA TYR A 131 -8.75 -5.57 -34.90
C TYR A 131 -7.82 -4.35 -34.81
N THR A 132 -6.78 -4.31 -35.64
CA THR A 132 -5.82 -3.20 -35.67
C THR A 132 -6.50 -1.86 -35.99
N ALA A 133 -7.39 -1.84 -36.99
CA ALA A 133 -8.14 -0.66 -37.36
C ALA A 133 -9.09 -0.21 -36.23
N PHE A 134 -9.74 -1.17 -35.56
CA PHE A 134 -10.62 -0.91 -34.42
C PHE A 134 -9.85 -0.30 -33.24
N ILE A 135 -8.73 -0.89 -32.83
CA ILE A 135 -7.89 -0.35 -31.75
C ILE A 135 -7.41 1.05 -32.09
N ALA A 136 -6.95 1.29 -33.32
CA ALA A 136 -6.51 2.62 -33.74
C ALA A 136 -7.66 3.66 -33.73
N ALA A 137 -8.88 3.25 -34.11
CA ALA A 137 -10.06 4.11 -34.02
C ALA A 137 -10.47 4.37 -32.56
N PHE A 138 -10.45 3.33 -31.73
CA PHE A 138 -10.68 3.41 -30.29
C PHE A 138 -9.77 4.41 -29.62
N THR A 139 -8.45 4.23 -29.78
CA THR A 139 -7.43 5.12 -29.20
C THR A 139 -7.65 6.57 -29.61
N ARG A 140 -7.92 6.87 -30.89
CA ARG A 140 -8.17 8.25 -31.36
C ARG A 140 -9.45 8.85 -30.78
N GLN A 141 -10.53 8.08 -30.74
CA GLN A 141 -11.81 8.53 -30.21
C GLN A 141 -11.72 8.81 -28.71
N MET A 142 -11.11 7.91 -27.95
CA MET A 142 -10.86 8.09 -26.52
C MET A 142 -9.91 9.25 -26.24
N ALA A 143 -8.84 9.39 -27.01
CA ALA A 143 -7.92 10.53 -26.89
C ALA A 143 -8.64 11.86 -27.07
N THR A 144 -9.53 11.93 -28.06
CA THR A 144 -10.36 13.12 -28.31
C THR A 144 -11.35 13.37 -27.17
N LEU A 145 -12.02 12.33 -26.70
CA LEU A 145 -13.00 12.42 -25.61
C LEU A 145 -12.36 12.90 -24.29
N LEU A 146 -11.18 12.37 -23.98
CA LEU A 146 -10.46 12.66 -22.74
C LEU A 146 -9.56 13.89 -22.85
N GLY A 147 -9.38 14.45 -24.05
CA GLY A 147 -8.50 15.59 -24.26
C GLY A 147 -7.01 15.26 -24.09
N VAL A 148 -6.60 14.03 -24.38
CA VAL A 148 -5.22 13.52 -24.23
C VAL A 148 -4.61 13.15 -25.57
N GLN A 149 -3.29 12.92 -25.60
CA GLN A 149 -2.64 12.40 -26.79
C GLN A 149 -2.92 10.89 -26.97
N PRO A 150 -3.04 10.38 -28.22
CA PRO A 150 -3.33 8.96 -28.46
C PRO A 150 -2.32 7.98 -27.87
N ASP A 151 -1.05 8.35 -27.75
CA ASP A 151 0.02 7.54 -27.15
C ASP A 151 -0.12 7.36 -25.63
N ARG A 152 -0.97 8.17 -24.97
CA ARG A 152 -1.34 8.04 -23.57
C ARG A 152 -2.32 6.89 -23.31
N ILE A 153 -2.93 6.33 -24.36
CA ILE A 153 -3.97 5.31 -24.25
C ILE A 153 -3.42 3.97 -24.70
N LEU A 154 -3.26 3.06 -23.75
CA LEU A 154 -2.73 1.70 -23.96
C LEU A 154 -3.85 0.69 -23.77
N VAL A 155 -4.32 0.06 -24.84
CA VAL A 155 -5.31 -1.01 -24.72
C VAL A 155 -4.65 -2.26 -24.14
N GLN A 156 -5.18 -2.75 -23.03
CA GLN A 156 -4.66 -3.91 -22.30
C GLN A 156 -5.36 -5.18 -22.76
N GLU A 157 -6.69 -5.18 -22.70
CA GLU A 157 -7.51 -6.34 -23.00
C GLU A 157 -8.74 -5.97 -23.81
N MET A 158 -9.15 -6.90 -24.67
CA MET A 158 -10.39 -6.81 -25.43
C MET A 158 -11.02 -8.20 -25.56
N ALA A 159 -12.27 -8.31 -25.13
CA ALA A 159 -13.07 -9.52 -25.23
C ALA A 159 -14.40 -9.23 -25.94
N VAL A 160 -14.66 -9.95 -27.04
CA VAL A 160 -15.88 -9.78 -27.83
C VAL A 160 -16.96 -10.75 -27.34
N MET A 161 -18.02 -10.21 -26.76
CA MET A 161 -19.20 -10.95 -26.32
C MET A 161 -20.20 -11.06 -27.48
N ARG A 162 -20.18 -12.19 -28.19
CA ARG A 162 -21.15 -12.43 -29.29
C ARG A 162 -22.52 -12.78 -28.74
N ARG A 163 -23.48 -11.85 -28.85
CA ARG A 163 -24.90 -12.20 -28.75
C ARG A 163 -25.32 -12.89 -30.05
N ARG A 164 -26.18 -13.92 -29.96
CA ARG A 164 -26.88 -14.47 -31.15
C ARG A 164 -27.93 -13.46 -31.62
N SER A 165 -27.48 -12.37 -32.22
CA SER A 165 -28.33 -11.31 -32.77
C SER A 165 -28.29 -11.36 -34.29
N LEU A 166 -29.46 -11.21 -34.93
CA LEU A 166 -29.58 -11.09 -36.40
C LEU A 166 -29.00 -9.77 -36.94
N LEU A 167 -28.71 -8.80 -36.05
CA LEU A 167 -28.26 -7.45 -36.40
C LEU A 167 -26.73 -7.24 -36.30
N GLN A 168 -25.93 -8.29 -36.05
CA GLN A 168 -24.46 -8.26 -35.90
C GLN A 168 -23.87 -7.31 -34.82
N LEU A 169 -24.72 -6.51 -34.15
CA LEU A 169 -24.40 -5.80 -32.93
C LEU A 169 -23.87 -6.75 -31.85
N GLY A 170 -22.74 -6.40 -31.26
CA GLY A 170 -22.14 -7.14 -30.16
C GLY A 170 -21.61 -6.21 -29.08
N ASP A 171 -21.52 -6.76 -27.87
CA ASP A 171 -20.90 -6.09 -26.74
C ASP A 171 -19.41 -6.45 -26.74
N VAL A 172 -18.56 -5.48 -26.44
CA VAL A 172 -17.11 -5.68 -26.31
C VAL A 172 -16.69 -5.17 -24.94
N ASP A 173 -16.18 -6.07 -24.12
CA ASP A 173 -15.51 -5.70 -22.88
C ASP A 173 -14.10 -5.24 -23.24
N MET A 174 -13.73 -4.05 -22.77
CA MET A 174 -12.43 -3.46 -23.07
C MET A 174 -11.81 -2.87 -21.80
N ALA A 175 -10.53 -3.21 -21.59
CA ALA A 175 -9.69 -2.59 -20.60
C ALA A 175 -8.60 -1.76 -21.29
N PHE A 176 -8.46 -0.50 -20.91
CA PHE A 176 -7.38 0.36 -21.37
C PHE A 176 -6.78 1.15 -20.22
N MET A 177 -5.53 1.53 -20.39
CA MET A 177 -4.78 2.32 -19.42
C MET A 177 -4.57 3.72 -19.99
N LEU A 178 -4.90 4.74 -19.20
CA LEU A 178 -4.51 6.12 -19.43
C LEU A 178 -3.21 6.39 -18.67
N ASN A 179 -2.09 6.42 -19.39
CA ASN A 179 -0.76 6.55 -18.81
C ASN A 179 -0.25 8.00 -18.85
N PRO A 180 -0.03 8.67 -17.69
CA PRO A 180 0.42 10.06 -17.62
C PRO A 180 1.89 10.28 -18.01
N THR A 181 2.69 9.22 -18.22
CA THR A 181 4.11 9.30 -18.62
C THR A 181 4.40 8.77 -20.04
N ALA A 182 3.44 8.09 -20.68
CA ALA A 182 3.56 7.65 -22.08
C ALA A 182 3.56 8.83 -23.09
N GLY A 183 4.73 9.22 -23.61
CA GLY A 183 4.82 10.31 -24.60
C GLY A 183 6.21 10.71 -25.10
N GLY A 184 7.24 9.92 -24.79
CA GLY A 184 8.59 10.09 -25.31
C GLY A 184 9.49 11.00 -24.46
N GLY A 185 10.57 10.39 -23.96
CA GLY A 185 11.76 11.08 -23.51
C GLY A 185 11.90 11.16 -21.99
N ALA A 186 13.04 10.68 -21.50
CA ALA A 186 13.50 10.80 -20.13
C ALA A 186 13.12 12.15 -19.49
N GLN A 187 12.63 12.07 -18.25
CA GLN A 187 12.90 13.04 -17.19
C GLN A 187 12.98 14.49 -17.71
N SER A 188 11.86 15.03 -18.17
CA SER A 188 11.77 16.46 -18.45
C SER A 188 10.83 17.10 -17.44
N ASP A 189 11.40 17.99 -16.63
CA ASP A 189 10.78 18.85 -15.63
C ASP A 189 9.77 19.86 -16.22
N ALA A 190 9.11 19.51 -17.32
CA ALA A 190 8.08 20.32 -17.95
C ALA A 190 6.72 19.69 -17.64
N PRO A 191 5.78 20.42 -17.01
CA PRO A 191 4.41 19.95 -16.90
C PRO A 191 3.86 19.97 -18.33
N THR A 192 3.97 18.87 -19.06
CA THR A 192 3.07 18.65 -20.18
C THR A 192 1.69 18.77 -19.58
N SER A 193 0.94 19.80 -19.98
CA SER A 193 -0.46 20.06 -19.60
C SER A 193 -1.38 18.95 -20.11
N GLY A 194 -1.02 17.69 -19.84
CA GLY A 194 -1.92 16.55 -19.91
C GLY A 194 -2.98 16.77 -18.85
N VAL A 195 -4.22 16.57 -19.26
CA VAL A 195 -5.36 16.67 -18.37
C VAL A 195 -5.14 15.68 -17.23
N GLN A 196 -4.95 16.18 -16.02
CA GLN A 196 -5.02 15.37 -14.82
C GLN A 196 -6.49 15.06 -14.60
N LEU A 197 -6.87 13.81 -14.83
CA LEU A 197 -8.22 13.33 -14.63
C LEU A 197 -8.22 12.46 -13.38
N SER A 198 -8.86 12.95 -12.32
CA SER A 198 -9.21 12.10 -11.19
C SER A 198 -10.12 10.96 -11.64
N GLU A 199 -10.17 9.87 -10.87
CA GLU A 199 -11.04 8.72 -11.19
C GLU A 199 -12.51 9.14 -11.37
N ARG A 200 -12.96 10.12 -10.56
CA ARG A 200 -14.31 10.68 -10.61
C ARG A 200 -14.56 11.48 -11.89
N GLU A 201 -13.62 12.33 -12.29
CA GLU A 201 -13.74 13.10 -13.53
C GLU A 201 -13.74 12.18 -14.74
N LEU A 202 -12.85 11.20 -14.77
CA LEU A 202 -12.78 10.21 -15.84
C LEU A 202 -14.09 9.42 -15.95
N THR A 203 -14.62 8.92 -14.83
CA THR A 203 -15.94 8.25 -14.80
C THR A 203 -17.03 9.17 -15.34
N THR A 204 -17.07 10.43 -14.90
CA THR A 204 -18.09 11.41 -15.33
C THR A 204 -18.04 11.67 -16.84
N ILE A 205 -16.83 11.83 -17.41
CA ILE A 205 -16.63 12.05 -18.85
C ILE A 205 -17.09 10.84 -19.65
N LEU A 206 -16.70 9.64 -19.22
CA LEU A 206 -17.03 8.39 -19.91
C LEU A 206 -18.51 8.07 -19.83
N GLU A 207 -19.14 8.24 -18.66
CA GLU A 207 -20.58 8.08 -18.49
C GLU A 207 -21.36 9.11 -19.32
N GLY A 208 -20.89 10.35 -19.41
CA GLY A 208 -21.47 11.38 -20.28
C GLY A 208 -21.41 11.02 -21.78
N ALA A 209 -20.40 10.26 -22.19
CA ALA A 209 -20.24 9.79 -23.56
C ALA A 209 -21.18 8.62 -23.92
N THR A 210 -21.79 7.94 -22.93
CA THR A 210 -22.67 6.78 -23.16
C THR A 210 -23.96 7.11 -23.92
N ALA A 211 -24.29 8.39 -24.08
CA ALA A 211 -25.49 8.85 -24.76
C ALA A 211 -25.30 9.29 -26.23
N ALA A 212 -24.07 9.45 -26.74
CA ALA A 212 -23.83 10.28 -27.94
C ALA A 212 -23.31 9.56 -29.21
N ALA A 213 -22.85 8.31 -29.11
CA ALA A 213 -21.82 7.81 -30.05
C ALA A 213 -22.30 7.13 -31.34
N ILE A 214 -23.40 6.34 -31.34
CA ILE A 214 -23.79 5.56 -32.55
C ILE A 214 -24.30 6.47 -33.68
N ALA A 215 -24.78 7.68 -33.39
CA ALA A 215 -25.35 8.56 -34.41
C ALA A 215 -24.32 9.29 -35.30
N ALA A 216 -23.01 9.24 -34.98
CA ALA A 216 -21.99 10.09 -35.59
C ALA A 216 -20.93 9.35 -36.44
N GLY A 217 -21.17 8.10 -36.84
CA GLY A 217 -20.19 7.31 -37.60
C GLY A 217 -18.96 6.91 -36.78
N GLN A 218 -19.12 6.83 -35.45
CA GLN A 218 -18.09 6.32 -34.55
C GLN A 218 -18.01 4.79 -34.63
N ALA A 219 -16.82 4.23 -34.38
CA ALA A 219 -16.61 2.79 -34.47
C ALA A 219 -17.30 2.01 -33.33
N PHE A 220 -17.61 2.69 -32.23
CA PHE A 220 -18.25 2.12 -31.05
C PHE A 220 -18.97 3.21 -30.24
N ALA A 221 -19.84 2.77 -29.35
CA ALA A 221 -20.39 3.58 -28.26
C ALA A 221 -20.05 2.96 -26.91
N ILE A 222 -19.72 3.79 -25.93
CA ILE A 222 -19.59 3.32 -24.55
C ILE A 222 -21.00 3.02 -24.05
N GLN A 223 -21.24 1.79 -23.61
CA GLN A 223 -22.51 1.38 -23.03
C GLN A 223 -22.52 1.62 -21.52
N SER A 224 -21.42 1.25 -20.85
CA SER A 224 -21.25 1.44 -19.41
C SER A 224 -19.77 1.47 -19.05
N VAL A 225 -19.46 2.21 -17.98
CA VAL A 225 -18.17 2.17 -17.29
C VAL A 225 -18.29 1.14 -16.18
N GLN A 226 -17.41 0.15 -16.15
CA GLN A 226 -17.41 -0.90 -15.14
C GLN A 226 -16.50 -0.53 -13.97
N ALA A 227 -15.31 -0.03 -14.26
CA ALA A 227 -14.35 0.37 -13.26
C ALA A 227 -13.41 1.46 -13.80
N VAL A 228 -12.99 2.33 -12.90
CA VAL A 228 -11.85 3.24 -13.08
C VAL A 228 -11.02 3.12 -11.81
N THR A 229 -9.78 2.68 -11.95
CA THR A 229 -8.87 2.47 -10.81
C THR A 229 -7.49 3.03 -11.12
N SER A 230 -6.80 3.50 -10.09
CA SER A 230 -5.40 3.91 -10.19
C SER A 230 -4.47 2.70 -10.18
N THR A 231 -3.47 2.71 -11.06
CA THR A 231 -2.43 1.68 -11.16
C THR A 231 -1.07 2.33 -11.39
N GLY A 232 -0.05 1.86 -10.70
CA GLY A 232 1.30 2.39 -10.86
C GLY A 232 1.89 2.21 -12.27
N VAL A 233 2.84 3.09 -12.60
CA VAL A 233 3.59 3.08 -13.87
C VAL A 233 5.08 2.84 -13.66
N CYS A 234 5.49 1.59 -13.87
CA CYS A 234 6.88 1.21 -13.65
C CYS A 234 7.88 1.95 -14.55
N GLY A 235 8.96 2.42 -13.94
CA GLY A 235 10.04 3.21 -14.52
C GLY A 235 9.86 4.73 -14.41
N ASN A 236 8.89 5.22 -13.62
CA ASN A 236 8.64 6.66 -13.43
C ASN A 236 9.35 7.26 -12.20
N GLN A 237 10.13 6.45 -11.45
CA GLN A 237 10.85 6.81 -10.22
C GLN A 237 9.95 7.17 -9.03
N GLN A 238 8.66 6.87 -9.09
CA GLN A 238 7.72 7.04 -7.98
C GLN A 238 7.19 5.66 -7.59
N CYS A 239 7.22 5.31 -6.31
CA CYS A 239 6.65 4.03 -5.89
C CYS A 239 5.15 4.21 -5.67
N GLU A 240 4.36 3.65 -6.57
CA GLU A 240 2.91 3.89 -6.61
C GLU A 240 2.09 2.67 -6.15
N VAL A 241 0.78 2.86 -6.07
CA VAL A 241 -0.16 1.78 -5.77
C VAL A 241 0.03 0.60 -6.73
N GLY A 242 0.23 -0.58 -6.14
CA GLY A 242 0.40 -1.84 -6.88
C GLY A 242 1.81 -2.12 -7.39
N GLU A 243 2.78 -1.22 -7.20
CA GLU A 243 4.14 -1.44 -7.71
C GLU A 243 5.07 -2.15 -6.73
N ARG A 244 4.74 -2.14 -5.44
CA ARG A 244 5.61 -2.73 -4.43
C ARG A 244 5.70 -4.25 -4.59
N CYS A 245 6.92 -4.77 -4.70
CA CYS A 245 7.14 -6.20 -4.79
C CYS A 245 6.78 -6.92 -3.49
N PRO A 246 6.07 -8.07 -3.55
CA PRO A 246 5.84 -8.91 -2.39
C PRO A 246 7.14 -9.55 -1.90
N GLU A 247 7.17 -9.92 -0.62
CA GLU A 247 8.35 -10.44 0.10
C GLU A 247 9.00 -11.69 -0.54
N GLU A 248 8.20 -12.53 -1.22
CA GLU A 248 8.64 -13.87 -1.64
C GLU A 248 8.85 -14.05 -3.16
N ASP A 249 8.50 -13.08 -4.00
CA ASP A 249 8.52 -13.30 -5.45
C ASP A 249 9.08 -12.15 -6.30
N LEU A 250 10.41 -11.98 -6.23
CA LEU A 250 11.17 -11.17 -7.19
C LEU A 250 11.17 -11.75 -8.62
N ARG A 251 10.52 -12.90 -8.88
CA ARG A 251 10.37 -13.49 -10.23
C ARG A 251 9.01 -13.20 -10.84
N ALA A 252 8.03 -12.75 -10.05
CA ALA A 252 6.81 -12.09 -10.51
C ALA A 252 7.07 -10.64 -10.96
N VAL A 253 8.19 -10.40 -11.67
CA VAL A 253 8.62 -9.09 -12.19
C VAL A 253 7.56 -8.45 -13.09
N SER A 254 6.62 -9.23 -13.63
CA SER A 254 5.51 -8.70 -14.43
C SER A 254 4.45 -7.95 -13.60
N ALA A 255 4.47 -8.06 -12.27
CA ALA A 255 3.44 -7.49 -11.38
C ALA A 255 3.98 -6.47 -10.36
N CYS A 256 5.29 -6.20 -10.33
CA CYS A 256 5.88 -5.21 -9.41
C CYS A 256 7.08 -4.47 -10.03
N CYS A 257 7.42 -3.29 -9.50
CA CYS A 257 8.44 -2.40 -10.02
C CYS A 257 9.55 -2.11 -8.99
N PRO A 258 10.59 -2.97 -8.87
CA PRO A 258 11.69 -2.73 -7.94
C PRO A 258 12.56 -1.52 -8.30
N GLN A 259 12.44 -1.00 -9.53
CA GLN A 259 13.14 0.22 -9.97
C GLN A 259 12.61 1.47 -9.25
N ASP A 260 11.30 1.53 -9.02
CA ASP A 260 10.63 2.67 -8.39
C ASP A 260 10.36 2.40 -6.90
N CYS A 261 10.08 1.14 -6.56
CA CYS A 261 9.86 0.65 -5.20
C CYS A 261 11.05 -0.16 -4.68
N ALA A 262 12.15 0.52 -4.35
CA ALA A 262 13.39 -0.15 -3.92
C ALA A 262 13.25 -0.98 -2.63
N PHE A 263 12.25 -0.68 -1.79
CA PHE A 263 12.02 -1.35 -0.52
C PHE A 263 10.82 -2.29 -0.58
N THR A 264 11.02 -3.53 -0.15
CA THR A 264 9.94 -4.45 0.17
C THR A 264 9.57 -4.27 1.63
N LEU A 265 8.27 -4.16 1.93
CA LEU A 265 7.79 -4.20 3.31
C LEU A 265 7.74 -5.65 3.74
N LYS A 266 8.49 -5.97 4.79
CA LYS A 266 8.50 -7.27 5.42
C LYS A 266 7.70 -7.23 6.70
N THR A 267 7.08 -8.36 7.02
CA THR A 267 6.40 -8.53 8.30
C THR A 267 7.41 -8.88 9.38
N CYS A 268 7.34 -8.21 10.53
CA CYS A 268 8.19 -8.55 11.66
C CYS A 268 7.61 -9.73 12.44
N PRO A 269 8.46 -10.60 12.99
CA PRO A 269 8.02 -11.75 13.76
C PRO A 269 7.28 -11.31 15.03
N THR A 270 6.41 -12.19 15.51
CA THR A 270 5.57 -11.95 16.69
C THR A 270 5.44 -13.26 17.46
N ALA A 271 5.71 -13.23 18.77
CA ALA A 271 5.62 -14.43 19.60
C ALA A 271 4.17 -14.95 19.69
N PRO A 272 3.97 -16.27 19.78
CA PRO A 272 2.66 -16.86 20.04
C PRO A 272 2.02 -16.29 21.30
N GLY A 273 0.76 -15.88 21.20
CA GLY A 273 0.00 -15.30 22.32
C GLY A 273 0.17 -13.78 22.50
N SER A 274 0.95 -13.13 21.63
CA SER A 274 0.98 -11.66 21.55
C SER A 274 -0.35 -11.09 21.06
N PRO A 275 -0.69 -9.82 21.38
CA PRO A 275 -1.87 -9.16 20.87
C PRO A 275 -1.91 -9.18 19.33
N PRO A 276 -3.10 -9.27 18.70
CA PRO A 276 -3.23 -9.15 17.25
C PRO A 276 -2.62 -7.85 16.75
N GLY A 277 -1.75 -7.93 15.73
CA GLY A 277 -1.07 -6.76 15.16
C GLY A 277 0.14 -6.26 15.95
N ALA A 278 0.54 -6.93 17.05
CA ALA A 278 1.72 -6.55 17.82
C ALA A 278 3.02 -7.08 17.18
N SER A 279 3.56 -6.33 16.22
CA SER A 279 4.91 -6.58 15.68
C SER A 279 5.95 -6.61 16.80
N CYS A 280 6.95 -7.49 16.68
CA CYS A 280 8.03 -7.61 17.67
C CYS A 280 7.51 -7.87 19.09
N SER A 281 6.41 -8.64 19.19
CA SER A 281 5.72 -8.97 20.43
C SER A 281 5.31 -7.74 21.29
N GLY A 282 5.23 -6.56 20.67
CA GLY A 282 4.99 -5.27 21.35
C GLY A 282 6.14 -4.82 22.26
N ARG A 283 7.36 -5.31 22.01
CA ARG A 283 8.57 -5.10 22.83
C ARG A 283 9.78 -4.68 22.00
N GLY A 284 9.53 -4.21 20.79
CA GLY A 284 10.54 -3.71 19.89
C GLY A 284 9.92 -2.94 18.74
N GLN A 285 10.78 -2.22 18.04
CA GLN A 285 10.44 -1.50 16.83
C GLN A 285 10.59 -2.45 15.63
N CYS A 286 9.56 -2.51 14.78
CA CYS A 286 9.62 -3.29 13.55
C CYS A 286 10.35 -2.50 12.46
N LEU A 287 11.52 -3.00 12.02
CA LEU A 287 12.24 -2.47 10.88
C LEU A 287 11.67 -3.09 9.60
N VAL A 288 10.59 -2.50 9.09
CA VAL A 288 9.81 -3.05 7.97
C VAL A 288 10.61 -3.26 6.67
N SER A 289 11.77 -2.62 6.51
CA SER A 289 12.65 -2.83 5.35
C SER A 289 13.44 -4.15 5.43
N SER A 290 13.78 -4.61 6.64
CA SER A 290 14.53 -5.86 6.86
C SER A 290 13.66 -7.00 7.37
N GLY A 291 12.54 -6.70 8.03
CA GLY A 291 11.72 -7.64 8.81
C GLY A 291 12.29 -7.93 10.20
N GLU A 292 13.34 -7.22 10.60
CA GLU A 292 14.01 -7.39 11.89
C GLU A 292 13.33 -6.56 12.98
N CYS A 293 13.42 -7.03 14.21
CA CYS A 293 12.97 -6.31 15.38
C CYS A 293 14.14 -5.65 16.10
N ASP A 294 14.07 -4.33 16.27
CA ASP A 294 14.95 -3.59 17.16
C ASP A 294 14.34 -3.60 18.57
N CYS A 295 14.81 -4.52 19.41
CA CYS A 295 14.20 -4.76 20.72
C CYS A 295 14.45 -3.61 21.69
N PHE A 296 13.40 -3.25 22.44
CA PHE A 296 13.52 -2.29 23.51
C PHE A 296 14.45 -2.81 24.62
N GLU A 297 14.96 -1.89 25.43
CA GLU A 297 15.91 -2.23 26.48
C GLU A 297 15.35 -3.32 27.42
N GLY A 298 16.16 -4.36 27.66
CA GLY A 298 15.76 -5.52 28.46
C GLY A 298 14.99 -6.61 27.70
N TYR A 299 14.85 -6.48 26.37
CA TYR A 299 14.30 -7.52 25.50
C TYR A 299 15.29 -7.97 24.41
N ALA A 300 15.12 -9.21 23.98
CA ALA A 300 15.98 -9.84 22.99
C ALA A 300 15.25 -10.94 22.20
N GLY A 301 15.97 -11.54 21.25
CA GLY A 301 15.45 -12.55 20.34
C GLY A 301 14.86 -11.95 19.07
N GLU A 302 14.55 -12.80 18.08
CA GLU A 302 14.08 -12.35 16.77
C GLU A 302 12.75 -11.58 16.86
N ASP A 303 11.92 -11.87 17.85
CA ASP A 303 10.59 -11.28 18.07
C ASP A 303 10.47 -10.44 19.36
N CYS A 304 11.60 -10.13 20.01
CA CYS A 304 11.67 -9.40 21.29
C CYS A 304 10.86 -10.01 22.46
N SER A 305 10.56 -11.30 22.41
CA SER A 305 9.84 -11.98 23.49
C SER A 305 10.75 -12.46 24.63
N GLN A 306 12.05 -12.52 24.39
CA GLN A 306 13.05 -12.97 25.37
C GLN A 306 13.52 -11.77 26.21
N CYS A 307 13.97 -12.05 27.44
CA CYS A 307 14.52 -11.07 28.38
C CYS A 307 15.94 -11.47 28.78
#